data_AF-A0A4Q2V842-F1
#
_entry.id   AF-A0A4Q2V842-F1
#
_cell.length_a   1.000
_cell.length_b   1.000
_cell.length_c   1.000
_cell.angle_alpha   90.00
_cell.angle_beta   90.00
_cell.angle_gamma   90.00
#
_symmetry.space_group_name_H-M   'P 1'
#
loop_
_entity.id
_entity.type
_entity.pdbx_description
1 polymer ?
#
loop_
_entity_poly.entity_id
_entity_poly.type
_entity_poly.pdbx_seq_one_letter_code
_entity_poly.pdbx_strand_id
1 'polypeptide(L)'
;MNDAQCLALRDLIIASTFPANEHGYAAPRFRYVAVVRDGDCPRSVPRDATVLYHYLPAAWERAGAGSDADAFIRGLLNQSPFHAKSIRLEHRPNSWDALWSIAAVSPSDNMPTLVLIEKPDRSVEGVVMREVGTFGSHATLADTYPEPGQAQAALQQLVELEPYAPFLRWYKESNIAAASLDEACTRAPQSPQGQKFVIVYRRDEWLWGIWNNPGLQHYAGNGSLVLSSVADFHGSRVSMAKRATRPGLDDAKGRQTIVGDGAALERALALAKMARSDEPKFGEYESHPGVKALCAWWNAAAPDNMRTAGCFRLYAWDDAKQIFLAGDPEEPAMQADVLADGGAYAIFEREGCPTIAAQFYRGREYNQEQSGGSIVFSASGIEAYDVGLNAADMDEAYYSARGLCAPHVQAFAGNGAQ
;
A
#
# COMPACT_ATOMS: atom_id res chain seq x y z
N MET A 1 -20.83 -33.18 2.28
CA MET A 1 -19.90 -33.48 1.16
C MET A 1 -18.63 -34.08 1.76
N ASN A 2 -17.91 -34.94 1.03
CA ASN A 2 -16.58 -35.41 1.47
C ASN A 2 -15.47 -34.44 1.04
N ASP A 3 -14.24 -34.64 1.52
CA ASP A 3 -13.12 -33.71 1.28
C ASP A 3 -12.80 -33.59 -0.21
N ALA A 4 -12.77 -34.71 -0.93
CA ALA A 4 -12.54 -34.71 -2.38
C ALA A 4 -13.60 -33.89 -3.14
N GLN A 5 -14.87 -33.98 -2.73
CA GLN A 5 -15.96 -33.19 -3.31
C GLN A 5 -15.82 -31.70 -2.98
N CYS A 6 -15.41 -31.35 -1.76
CA CYS A 6 -15.16 -29.96 -1.37
C CYS A 6 -14.01 -29.35 -2.20
N LEU A 7 -12.90 -30.07 -2.33
CA LEU A 7 -11.75 -29.65 -3.14
C LEU A 7 -12.13 -29.53 -4.63
N ALA A 8 -12.88 -30.48 -5.17
CA ALA A 8 -13.33 -30.42 -6.56
C ALA A 8 -14.26 -29.23 -6.84
N LEU A 9 -15.18 -28.90 -5.91
CA LEU A 9 -16.03 -27.72 -6.04
C LEU A 9 -15.22 -26.43 -5.94
N ARG A 10 -14.31 -26.35 -4.98
CA ARG A 10 -13.38 -25.22 -4.82
C ARG A 10 -12.59 -24.96 -6.11
N ASP A 11 -12.04 -26.03 -6.69
CA ASP A 11 -11.20 -25.95 -7.88
C ASP A 11 -12.01 -25.59 -9.13
N LEU A 12 -13.27 -26.04 -9.21
CA LEU A 12 -14.19 -25.60 -10.26
C LEU A 12 -14.43 -24.08 -10.20
N ILE A 13 -14.67 -23.54 -9.01
CA ILE A 13 -14.97 -22.11 -8.85
C ILE A 13 -13.72 -21.26 -9.13
N ILE A 14 -12.57 -21.57 -8.52
CA ILE A 14 -11.35 -20.75 -8.69
C ILE A 14 -10.84 -20.74 -10.14
N ALA A 15 -11.08 -21.82 -10.91
CA ALA A 15 -10.69 -21.92 -12.31
C ALA A 15 -11.68 -21.24 -13.27
N SER A 16 -12.85 -20.82 -12.78
CA SER A 16 -13.86 -20.16 -13.60
C SER A 16 -13.55 -18.68 -13.82
N THR A 17 -13.92 -18.18 -14.99
CA THR A 17 -13.72 -16.78 -15.38
C THR A 17 -15.07 -16.10 -15.44
N PHE A 18 -15.18 -14.93 -14.79
CA PHE A 18 -16.37 -14.10 -14.93
C PHE A 18 -16.53 -13.68 -16.41
N PRO A 19 -17.77 -13.47 -16.88
CA PRO A 19 -17.97 -12.91 -18.21
C PRO A 19 -17.30 -11.53 -18.33
N ALA A 20 -16.72 -11.25 -19.49
CA ALA A 20 -16.15 -9.93 -19.78
C ALA A 20 -17.24 -8.86 -19.68
N ASN A 21 -16.91 -7.71 -19.10
CA ASN A 21 -17.85 -6.59 -19.08
C ASN A 21 -17.91 -5.92 -20.47
N GLU A 22 -19.01 -5.24 -20.76
CA GLU A 22 -19.30 -4.61 -22.05
C GLU A 22 -18.27 -3.54 -22.45
N HIS A 23 -17.45 -3.09 -21.49
CA HIS A 23 -16.44 -2.05 -21.65
C HIS A 23 -15.02 -2.57 -21.92
N GLY A 24 -14.82 -3.89 -21.98
CA GLY A 24 -13.51 -4.49 -22.26
C GLY A 24 -12.51 -4.40 -21.11
N TYR A 25 -12.95 -4.08 -19.89
CA TYR A 25 -12.07 -4.16 -18.71
C TYR A 25 -11.84 -5.63 -18.32
N ALA A 26 -10.74 -5.87 -17.61
CA ALA A 26 -10.43 -7.20 -17.08
C ALA A 26 -11.62 -7.71 -16.24
N ALA A 27 -12.17 -8.87 -16.59
CA ALA A 27 -13.29 -9.44 -15.84
C ALA A 27 -12.90 -9.61 -14.35
N PRO A 28 -13.88 -9.50 -13.43
CA PRO A 28 -13.65 -9.87 -12.04
C PRO A 28 -13.01 -11.26 -11.98
N ARG A 29 -12.14 -11.50 -11.00
CA ARG A 29 -11.47 -12.79 -10.84
C ARG A 29 -11.56 -13.27 -9.41
N PHE A 30 -11.84 -14.55 -9.22
CA PHE A 30 -11.75 -15.13 -7.88
C PHE A 30 -10.33 -15.05 -7.38
N ARG A 31 -10.19 -14.52 -6.17
CA ARG A 31 -8.91 -14.37 -5.51
C ARG A 31 -8.60 -15.58 -4.63
N TYR A 32 -9.58 -16.02 -3.85
CA TYR A 32 -9.47 -17.23 -3.05
C TYR A 32 -10.84 -17.85 -2.83
N VAL A 33 -10.86 -19.18 -2.74
CA VAL A 33 -12.06 -19.99 -2.56
C VAL A 33 -11.74 -21.14 -1.60
N ALA A 34 -12.64 -21.44 -0.68
CA ALA A 34 -12.62 -22.65 0.13
C ALA A 34 -14.04 -23.20 0.26
N VAL A 35 -14.14 -24.51 0.45
CA VAL A 35 -15.41 -25.18 0.70
C VAL A 35 -15.29 -25.88 2.05
N VAL A 36 -15.97 -25.34 3.05
CA VAL A 36 -15.99 -25.85 4.43
C VAL A 36 -17.26 -26.64 4.68
N ARG A 37 -17.18 -27.67 5.52
CA ARG A 37 -18.35 -28.47 5.93
C ARG A 37 -18.87 -27.96 7.27
N ASP A 38 -20.02 -28.52 7.63
CA ASP A 38 -20.57 -28.41 8.98
C ASP A 38 -19.53 -28.83 10.05
N GLY A 39 -19.31 -27.97 11.03
CA GLY A 39 -18.34 -28.12 12.11
C GLY A 39 -16.93 -27.61 11.80
N ASP A 40 -16.60 -27.33 10.53
CA ASP A 40 -15.24 -26.90 10.14
C ASP A 40 -14.98 -25.41 10.46
N CYS A 41 -16.01 -24.59 10.72
CA CYS A 41 -15.85 -23.20 11.16
C CYS A 41 -16.94 -22.75 12.16
N PRO A 42 -16.69 -21.73 13.01
CA PRO A 42 -17.60 -21.33 14.09
C PRO A 42 -19.02 -20.90 13.65
N ARG A 43 -19.24 -20.69 12.35
CA ARG A 43 -20.51 -20.21 11.77
C ARG A 43 -21.15 -21.21 10.80
N SER A 44 -20.61 -22.42 10.68
CA SER A 44 -21.20 -23.46 9.82
C SER A 44 -22.56 -23.90 10.35
N VAL A 45 -23.52 -24.13 9.45
CA VAL A 45 -24.89 -24.56 9.78
C VAL A 45 -25.07 -26.04 9.44
N PRO A 46 -25.85 -26.81 10.22
CA PRO A 46 -25.99 -28.24 9.99
C PRO A 46 -26.50 -28.61 8.60
N ARG A 47 -25.84 -29.61 7.97
CA ARG A 47 -26.18 -30.29 6.70
C ARG A 47 -25.79 -29.60 5.38
N ASP A 48 -25.18 -28.42 5.42
CA ASP A 48 -24.75 -27.69 4.21
C ASP A 48 -23.23 -27.59 4.08
N ALA A 49 -22.71 -27.58 2.85
CA ALA A 49 -21.35 -27.10 2.58
C ALA A 49 -21.39 -25.59 2.37
N THR A 50 -20.40 -24.86 2.87
CA THR A 50 -20.29 -23.41 2.67
C THR A 50 -19.10 -23.10 1.77
N VAL A 51 -19.35 -22.45 0.64
CA VAL A 51 -18.33 -21.83 -0.20
C VAL A 51 -17.99 -20.47 0.39
N LEU A 52 -16.77 -20.35 0.89
CA LEU A 52 -16.17 -19.09 1.29
C LEU A 52 -15.36 -18.58 0.09
N TYR A 53 -15.64 -17.37 -0.36
CA TYR A 53 -14.94 -16.84 -1.54
C TYR A 53 -14.65 -15.35 -1.42
N HIS A 54 -13.66 -14.90 -2.16
CA HIS A 54 -13.42 -13.48 -2.46
C HIS A 54 -13.00 -13.34 -3.91
N TYR A 55 -13.33 -12.21 -4.51
CA TYR A 55 -12.96 -11.85 -5.86
C TYR A 55 -12.41 -10.43 -5.91
N LEU A 56 -11.51 -10.19 -6.86
CA LEU A 56 -11.09 -8.85 -7.22
C LEU A 56 -12.08 -8.33 -8.28
N PRO A 57 -12.63 -7.12 -8.10
CA PRO A 57 -13.42 -6.48 -9.15
C PRO A 57 -12.52 -6.18 -10.36
N ALA A 58 -13.14 -5.82 -11.49
CA ALA A 58 -12.39 -5.37 -12.66
C ALA A 58 -11.45 -4.22 -12.27
N ALA A 59 -10.23 -4.22 -12.81
CA ALA A 59 -9.30 -3.11 -12.57
C ALA A 59 -10.02 -1.79 -12.93
N TRP A 60 -10.16 -0.91 -11.94
CA TRP A 60 -10.85 0.40 -12.00
C TRP A 60 -12.37 0.46 -11.77
N GLU A 61 -13.01 -0.58 -11.25
CA GLU A 61 -14.35 -0.44 -10.63
C GLU A 61 -14.28 0.21 -9.22
N ARG A 62 -13.75 1.45 -9.12
CA ARG A 62 -14.15 2.39 -8.04
C ARG A 62 -15.56 2.96 -8.29
N ALA A 63 -16.24 2.53 -9.37
CA ALA A 63 -17.50 3.10 -9.89
C ALA A 63 -18.78 2.22 -9.70
N GLY A 64 -18.78 1.24 -8.80
CA GLY A 64 -20.05 0.65 -8.32
C GLY A 64 -20.78 -0.33 -9.24
N ALA A 65 -20.17 -0.83 -10.31
CA ALA A 65 -20.70 -1.97 -11.06
C ALA A 65 -20.39 -3.28 -10.32
N GLY A 66 -21.19 -3.61 -9.31
CA GLY A 66 -21.05 -4.89 -8.61
C GLY A 66 -21.35 -6.05 -9.53
N SER A 67 -20.35 -6.90 -9.83
CA SER A 67 -20.63 -8.23 -10.37
C SER A 67 -21.35 -9.07 -9.32
N ASP A 68 -22.49 -9.68 -9.67
CA ASP A 68 -23.21 -10.61 -8.79
C ASP A 68 -22.50 -11.97 -8.80
N ALA A 69 -21.40 -12.03 -8.03
CA ALA A 69 -20.60 -13.25 -7.88
C ALA A 69 -21.40 -14.42 -7.29
N ASP A 70 -22.43 -14.13 -6.49
CA ASP A 70 -23.30 -15.15 -5.90
C ASP A 70 -24.13 -15.83 -7.00
N ALA A 71 -24.76 -15.04 -7.88
CA ALA A 71 -25.46 -15.55 -9.05
C ALA A 71 -24.54 -16.34 -9.99
N PHE A 72 -23.33 -15.86 -10.21
CA PHE A 72 -22.33 -16.55 -11.04
C PHE A 72 -21.98 -17.94 -10.47
N ILE A 73 -21.65 -18.03 -9.19
CA ILE A 73 -21.34 -19.32 -8.54
C ILE A 73 -22.56 -20.24 -8.57
N ARG A 74 -23.77 -19.74 -8.34
CA ARG A 74 -25.00 -20.54 -8.45
C ARG A 74 -25.21 -21.09 -9.87
N GLY A 75 -24.90 -20.28 -10.89
CA GLY A 75 -24.89 -20.73 -12.29
C GLY A 75 -23.92 -21.89 -12.53
N LEU A 76 -22.69 -21.78 -12.02
CA LEU A 76 -21.69 -22.86 -12.09
C LEU A 76 -22.16 -24.13 -11.36
N LEU A 77 -22.72 -23.98 -10.17
CA LEU A 77 -23.24 -25.10 -9.38
C LEU A 77 -24.31 -25.87 -10.14
N ASN A 78 -25.27 -25.17 -10.75
CA ASN A 78 -26.35 -25.77 -11.53
C ASN A 78 -25.86 -26.56 -12.76
N GLN A 79 -24.71 -26.19 -13.31
CA GLN A 79 -24.10 -26.85 -14.48
C GLN A 79 -23.09 -27.95 -14.10
N SER A 80 -22.90 -28.20 -12.80
CA SER A 80 -21.87 -29.10 -12.28
C SER A 80 -22.46 -30.37 -11.65
N PRO A 81 -21.61 -31.37 -11.31
CA PRO A 81 -22.01 -32.52 -10.49
C PRO A 81 -22.58 -32.14 -9.10
N PHE A 82 -22.47 -30.87 -8.69
CA PHE A 82 -22.93 -30.36 -7.40
C PHE A 82 -24.34 -29.75 -7.42
N HIS A 83 -25.05 -29.74 -8.56
CA HIS A 83 -26.37 -29.10 -8.72
C HIS A 83 -27.44 -29.54 -7.69
N ALA A 84 -27.38 -30.78 -7.20
CA ALA A 84 -28.33 -31.31 -6.21
C ALA A 84 -27.88 -31.10 -4.75
N LYS A 85 -26.76 -30.41 -4.52
CA LYS A 85 -26.22 -30.18 -3.17
C LYS A 85 -26.73 -28.85 -2.61
N SER A 86 -27.06 -28.86 -1.32
CA SER A 86 -27.32 -27.63 -0.58
C SER A 86 -25.99 -26.96 -0.24
N ILE A 87 -25.73 -25.82 -0.88
CA ILE A 87 -24.48 -25.08 -0.78
C ILE A 87 -24.80 -23.63 -0.44
N ARG A 88 -24.23 -23.16 0.68
CA ARG A 88 -24.26 -21.76 1.09
C ARG A 88 -23.08 -21.03 0.47
N LEU A 89 -23.29 -19.79 0.06
CA LEU A 89 -22.26 -18.91 -0.47
C LEU A 89 -22.01 -17.78 0.52
N GLU A 90 -20.75 -17.46 0.81
CA GLU A 90 -20.36 -16.33 1.64
C GLU A 90 -19.18 -15.58 1.03
N HIS A 91 -19.42 -14.32 0.68
CA HIS A 91 -18.37 -13.40 0.24
C HIS A 91 -17.56 -12.91 1.45
N ARG A 92 -16.23 -13.02 1.37
CA ARG A 92 -15.27 -12.78 2.46
C ARG A 92 -14.18 -11.77 2.05
N PRO A 93 -14.53 -10.51 1.70
CA PRO A 93 -13.56 -9.54 1.21
C PRO A 93 -12.58 -9.01 2.27
N ASN A 94 -12.99 -9.05 3.54
CA ASN A 94 -12.27 -8.41 4.64
C ASN A 94 -11.89 -9.37 5.77
N SER A 95 -12.18 -10.67 5.64
CA SER A 95 -11.95 -11.63 6.72
C SER A 95 -11.83 -13.04 6.15
N TRP A 96 -10.78 -13.77 6.51
CA TRP A 96 -10.63 -15.17 6.15
C TRP A 96 -10.42 -16.00 7.42
N ASP A 97 -11.39 -16.84 7.74
CA ASP A 97 -11.46 -17.67 8.95
C ASP A 97 -11.33 -19.17 8.65
N ALA A 98 -11.14 -19.55 7.37
CA ALA A 98 -10.87 -20.92 6.97
C ALA A 98 -9.37 -21.24 7.04
N LEU A 99 -9.05 -22.52 7.25
CA LEU A 99 -7.67 -22.99 7.13
C LEU A 99 -7.16 -22.75 5.71
N TRP A 100 -5.98 -22.13 5.57
CA TRP A 100 -5.39 -21.89 4.25
C TRP A 100 -5.01 -23.18 3.52
N SER A 101 -4.83 -24.28 4.23
CA SER A 101 -4.55 -25.61 3.66
C SER A 101 -5.68 -26.14 2.77
N ILE A 102 -6.92 -25.68 2.95
CA ILE A 102 -8.08 -26.07 2.14
C ILE A 102 -8.47 -25.00 1.12
N ALA A 103 -7.83 -23.83 1.14
CA ALA A 103 -8.11 -22.74 0.22
C ALA A 103 -7.41 -22.96 -1.14
N ALA A 104 -8.08 -22.60 -2.23
CA ALA A 104 -7.45 -22.35 -3.52
C ALA A 104 -7.26 -20.85 -3.66
N VAL A 105 -6.10 -20.44 -4.16
CA VAL A 105 -5.74 -19.03 -4.30
C VAL A 105 -5.33 -18.79 -5.75
N SER A 106 -5.80 -17.68 -6.33
CA SER A 106 -5.40 -17.22 -7.65
C SER A 106 -3.86 -17.13 -7.72
N PRO A 107 -3.20 -17.80 -8.70
CA PRO A 107 -1.74 -17.80 -8.81
C PRO A 107 -1.14 -16.39 -8.92
N SER A 108 -1.86 -15.45 -9.53
CA SER A 108 -1.44 -14.06 -9.68
C SER A 108 -1.63 -13.20 -8.42
N ASP A 109 -2.45 -13.65 -7.48
CA ASP A 109 -2.76 -12.92 -6.24
C ASP A 109 -2.19 -13.59 -4.99
N ASN A 110 -1.41 -14.66 -5.20
CA ASN A 110 -0.73 -15.46 -4.18
C ASN A 110 0.78 -15.21 -4.21
N MET A 111 1.19 -13.94 -4.17
CA MET A 111 2.59 -13.57 -4.28
C MET A 111 3.38 -14.09 -3.05
N PRO A 112 4.41 -14.93 -3.25
CA PRO A 112 5.26 -15.34 -2.14
C PRO A 112 6.04 -14.15 -1.59
N THR A 113 6.16 -14.13 -0.27
CA THR A 113 6.85 -13.10 0.50
C THR A 113 7.84 -13.76 1.43
N LEU A 114 9.12 -13.51 1.23
CA LEU A 114 10.16 -13.90 2.18
C LEU A 114 10.16 -12.92 3.35
N VAL A 115 10.04 -13.42 4.58
CA VAL A 115 10.22 -12.63 5.81
C VAL A 115 11.44 -13.20 6.53
N LEU A 116 12.51 -12.42 6.59
CA LEU A 116 13.85 -12.88 6.95
C LEU A 116 14.50 -12.00 8.02
N ILE A 117 15.45 -12.56 8.75
CA ILE A 117 16.49 -11.82 9.47
C ILE A 117 17.85 -12.14 8.86
N GLU A 118 18.67 -11.12 8.67
CA GLU A 118 20.06 -11.27 8.23
C GLU A 118 20.99 -11.31 9.46
N LYS A 119 21.79 -12.36 9.56
CA LYS A 119 22.76 -12.56 10.64
C LYS A 119 24.07 -11.82 10.34
N PRO A 120 24.95 -11.64 11.35
CA PRO A 120 26.25 -10.99 11.15
C PRO A 120 27.15 -11.66 10.10
N ASP A 121 27.03 -12.97 9.93
CA ASP A 121 27.76 -13.76 8.92
C ASP A 121 27.13 -13.71 7.52
N ARG A 122 26.10 -12.87 7.33
CA ARG A 122 25.30 -12.70 6.10
C ARG A 122 24.40 -13.87 5.73
N SER A 123 24.36 -14.92 6.55
CA SER A 123 23.32 -15.93 6.43
C SER A 123 21.95 -15.35 6.76
N VAL A 124 20.91 -15.95 6.22
CA VAL A 124 19.52 -15.54 6.46
C VAL A 124 18.70 -16.71 6.95
N GLU A 125 17.77 -16.42 7.85
CA GLU A 125 16.75 -17.36 8.30
C GLU A 125 15.38 -16.68 8.31
N GLY A 126 14.33 -17.48 8.21
CA GLY A 126 12.96 -16.99 8.32
C GLY A 126 11.94 -17.89 7.68
N VAL A 127 10.94 -17.28 7.05
CA VAL A 127 9.77 -17.99 6.51
C VAL A 127 9.38 -17.48 5.13
N VAL A 128 8.78 -18.38 4.35
CA VAL A 128 8.00 -18.02 3.17
C VAL A 128 6.55 -17.84 3.61
N MET A 129 6.03 -16.65 3.39
CA MET A 129 4.67 -16.25 3.66
C MET A 129 3.90 -16.00 2.36
N ARG A 130 2.59 -16.09 2.41
CA ARG A 130 1.69 -15.72 1.32
C ARG A 130 0.69 -14.68 1.80
N GLU A 131 0.54 -13.59 1.06
CA GLU A 131 -0.34 -12.47 1.44
C GLU A 131 -1.71 -12.54 0.79
N VAL A 132 -2.69 -12.13 1.59
CA VAL A 132 -4.10 -12.15 1.24
C VAL A 132 -4.62 -10.72 1.39
N GLY A 133 -5.38 -10.25 0.41
CA GLY A 133 -5.93 -8.89 0.43
C GLY A 133 -4.95 -7.83 -0.10
N THR A 134 -5.22 -6.57 0.21
CA THR A 134 -4.33 -5.47 -0.20
C THR A 134 -3.00 -5.54 0.56
N PHE A 135 -1.91 -5.27 -0.16
CA PHE A 135 -0.53 -5.24 0.33
C PHE A 135 -0.40 -4.30 1.54
N GLY A 136 0.33 -4.69 2.58
CA GLY A 136 0.55 -3.85 3.76
C GLY A 136 0.95 -4.59 5.05
N SER A 137 0.96 -5.93 5.03
CA SER A 137 1.38 -6.71 6.20
C SER A 137 2.82 -6.45 6.60
N HIS A 138 3.70 -6.13 5.64
CA HIS A 138 5.10 -5.78 5.88
C HIS A 138 5.26 -4.45 6.60
N ALA A 139 4.47 -3.43 6.26
CA ALA A 139 4.47 -2.16 6.97
C ALA A 139 3.99 -2.35 8.42
N THR A 140 2.96 -3.19 8.62
CA THR A 140 2.44 -3.51 9.96
C THR A 140 3.45 -4.30 10.79
N LEU A 141 4.13 -5.29 10.18
CA LEU A 141 5.23 -6.03 10.83
C LEU A 141 6.34 -5.07 11.25
N ALA A 142 6.82 -4.23 10.33
CA ALA A 142 7.92 -3.32 10.58
C ALA A 142 7.58 -2.30 11.68
N ASP A 143 6.36 -1.78 11.66
CA ASP A 143 5.89 -0.87 12.70
C ASP A 143 5.77 -1.59 14.05
N THR A 144 5.32 -2.85 14.09
CA THR A 144 5.10 -3.59 15.34
C THR A 144 6.41 -4.05 16.00
N TYR A 145 7.41 -4.45 15.20
CA TYR A 145 8.65 -5.07 15.66
C TYR A 145 9.91 -4.33 15.17
N PRO A 146 10.10 -3.05 15.51
CA PRO A 146 11.21 -2.24 15.00
C PRO A 146 12.59 -2.59 15.60
N GLU A 147 12.63 -3.07 16.85
CA GLU A 147 13.89 -3.34 17.56
C GLU A 147 14.49 -4.71 17.20
N PRO A 148 15.83 -4.89 17.26
CA PRO A 148 16.46 -6.15 16.87
C PRO A 148 15.92 -7.37 17.63
N GLY A 149 15.74 -7.26 18.95
CA GLY A 149 15.17 -8.33 19.77
C GLY A 149 13.69 -8.60 19.47
N GLN A 150 12.94 -7.56 19.07
CA GLN A 150 11.53 -7.71 18.67
C GLN A 150 11.42 -8.37 17.30
N ALA A 151 12.26 -7.97 16.34
CA ALA A 151 12.33 -8.58 15.02
C ALA A 151 12.72 -10.06 15.12
N GLN A 152 13.69 -10.39 15.98
CA GLN A 152 14.08 -11.78 16.24
C GLN A 152 12.94 -12.60 16.88
N ALA A 153 12.25 -12.05 17.88
CA ALA A 153 11.12 -12.72 18.52
C ALA A 153 9.94 -12.93 17.54
N ALA A 154 9.64 -11.93 16.71
CA ALA A 154 8.62 -12.04 15.67
C ALA A 154 8.97 -13.13 14.65
N LEU A 155 10.23 -13.21 14.23
CA LEU A 155 10.67 -14.24 13.32
C LEU A 155 10.61 -15.63 13.95
N GLN A 156 11.00 -15.77 15.22
CA GLN A 156 10.88 -17.02 15.94
C GLN A 156 9.42 -17.48 16.01
N GLN A 157 8.50 -16.56 16.34
CA GLN A 157 7.06 -16.85 16.31
C GLN A 157 6.61 -17.35 14.93
N LEU A 158 7.04 -16.68 13.85
CA LEU A 158 6.74 -17.11 12.48
C LEU A 158 7.30 -18.51 12.16
N VAL A 159 8.52 -18.82 12.61
CA VAL A 159 9.16 -20.14 12.41
C VAL A 159 8.46 -21.25 13.18
N GLU A 160 7.85 -20.95 14.32
CA GLU A 160 7.10 -21.89 15.17
C GLU A 160 5.65 -22.12 14.69
N LEU A 161 5.10 -21.25 13.84
CA LEU A 161 3.78 -21.46 13.25
C LEU A 161 3.73 -22.76 12.46
N GLU A 162 2.61 -23.48 12.56
CA GLU A 162 2.31 -24.59 11.65
C GLU A 162 2.16 -24.07 10.21
N PRO A 163 2.46 -24.88 9.18
CA PRO A 163 2.12 -24.55 7.81
C PRO A 163 0.65 -24.13 7.69
N TYR A 164 0.40 -23.07 6.93
CA TYR A 164 -0.90 -22.44 6.71
C TYR A 164 -1.49 -21.68 7.90
N ALA A 165 -0.79 -21.60 9.04
CA ALA A 165 -1.23 -20.78 10.16
C ALA A 165 -1.11 -19.27 9.81
N PRO A 166 -2.09 -18.44 10.22
CA PRO A 166 -2.11 -17.02 9.90
C PRO A 166 -1.20 -16.20 10.82
N PHE A 167 -0.67 -15.11 10.27
CA PHE A 167 0.01 -14.03 11.00
C PHE A 167 -0.26 -12.72 10.27
N LEU A 168 -0.93 -11.75 10.91
CA LEU A 168 -1.49 -10.57 10.24
C LEU A 168 -2.40 -11.01 9.07
N ARG A 169 -2.13 -10.58 7.83
CA ARG A 169 -2.81 -11.06 6.61
C ARG A 169 -1.97 -12.04 5.81
N TRP A 170 -0.89 -12.53 6.41
CA TRP A 170 -0.08 -13.59 5.85
C TRP A 170 -0.50 -14.95 6.38
N TYR A 171 -0.18 -15.98 5.62
CA TYR A 171 -0.12 -17.34 6.12
C TYR A 171 1.22 -17.97 5.77
N LYS A 172 1.69 -18.84 6.66
CA LYS A 172 2.96 -19.51 6.48
C LYS A 172 2.88 -20.60 5.42
N GLU A 173 3.86 -20.67 4.54
CA GLU A 173 4.04 -21.79 3.62
C GLU A 173 5.15 -22.72 4.11
N SER A 174 6.35 -22.18 4.36
CA SER A 174 7.50 -22.99 4.77
C SER A 174 8.54 -22.17 5.54
N ASN A 175 9.43 -22.87 6.26
CA ASN A 175 10.63 -22.27 6.83
C ASN A 175 11.74 -22.20 5.77
N ILE A 176 12.62 -21.21 5.89
CA ILE A 176 13.79 -21.08 5.03
C ILE A 176 15.02 -20.69 5.84
N ALA A 177 16.15 -21.30 5.51
CA ALA A 177 17.47 -20.94 5.98
C ALA A 177 18.45 -21.09 4.80
N ALA A 178 19.32 -20.11 4.63
CA ALA A 178 20.26 -20.04 3.52
C ALA A 178 21.55 -19.32 3.93
N ALA A 179 22.65 -19.60 3.24
CA ALA A 179 23.94 -18.96 3.51
C ALA A 179 23.98 -17.50 3.06
N SER A 180 23.04 -17.07 2.22
CA SER A 180 22.90 -15.68 1.78
C SER A 180 21.46 -15.34 1.38
N LEU A 181 21.18 -14.03 1.28
CA LEU A 181 19.91 -13.52 0.77
C LEU A 181 19.62 -13.98 -0.66
N ASP A 182 20.64 -13.99 -1.53
CA ASP A 182 20.49 -14.43 -2.92
C ASP A 182 20.11 -15.91 -3.00
N GLU A 183 20.75 -16.75 -2.19
CA GLU A 183 20.44 -18.17 -2.13
C GLU A 183 18.99 -18.40 -1.64
N ALA A 184 18.56 -17.65 -0.61
CA ALA A 184 17.17 -17.70 -0.15
C ALA A 184 16.19 -17.29 -1.26
N CYS A 185 16.49 -16.22 -1.99
CA CYS A 185 15.65 -15.75 -3.10
C CYS A 185 15.57 -16.78 -4.24
N THR A 186 16.68 -17.44 -4.59
CA THR A 186 16.70 -18.48 -5.62
C THR A 186 15.94 -19.74 -5.21
N ARG A 187 16.04 -20.16 -3.95
CA ARG A 187 15.42 -21.40 -3.46
C ARG A 187 13.93 -21.26 -3.14
N ALA A 188 13.48 -20.07 -2.77
CA ALA A 188 12.09 -19.84 -2.38
C ALA A 188 11.12 -19.97 -3.58
N PRO A 189 9.85 -20.31 -3.33
CA PRO A 189 8.79 -20.23 -4.35
C PRO A 189 8.70 -18.83 -4.99
N GLN A 190 8.22 -18.78 -6.23
CA GLN A 190 7.94 -17.54 -6.97
C GLN A 190 6.55 -17.57 -7.59
N SER A 191 6.02 -16.41 -7.96
CA SER A 191 4.79 -16.31 -8.73
C SER A 191 4.96 -16.88 -10.14
N PRO A 192 3.88 -17.12 -10.90
CA PRO A 192 3.97 -17.52 -12.30
C PRO A 192 4.77 -16.53 -13.17
N GLN A 193 4.76 -15.25 -12.80
CA GLN A 193 5.53 -14.20 -13.48
C GLN A 193 6.99 -14.17 -13.04
N GLY A 194 7.41 -15.02 -12.10
CA GLY A 194 8.79 -15.06 -11.61
C GLY A 194 9.11 -14.03 -10.54
N GLN A 195 8.10 -13.51 -9.84
CA GLN A 195 8.28 -12.46 -8.84
C GLN A 195 8.03 -12.98 -7.43
N LYS A 196 8.65 -12.34 -6.44
CA LYS A 196 8.32 -12.49 -5.01
C LYS A 196 8.70 -11.24 -4.24
N PHE A 197 8.03 -10.99 -3.14
CA PHE A 197 8.43 -9.96 -2.20
C PHE A 197 9.51 -10.50 -1.26
N VAL A 198 10.40 -9.63 -0.85
CA VAL A 198 11.44 -9.93 0.13
C VAL A 198 11.39 -8.85 1.19
N ILE A 199 11.30 -9.26 2.43
CA ILE A 199 11.33 -8.41 3.62
C ILE A 199 12.42 -8.98 4.52
N VAL A 200 13.41 -8.17 4.85
CA VAL A 200 14.57 -8.59 5.63
C VAL A 200 14.84 -7.58 6.72
N TYR A 201 14.95 -8.06 7.96
CA TYR A 201 15.53 -7.27 9.03
C TYR A 201 17.05 -7.31 8.90
N ARG A 202 17.64 -6.15 8.64
CA ARG A 202 19.09 -6.01 8.44
C ARG A 202 19.60 -4.89 9.34
N ARG A 203 20.54 -5.24 10.23
CA ARG A 203 21.11 -4.35 11.24
C ARG A 203 20.03 -3.84 12.20
N ASP A 204 19.41 -2.71 11.87
CA ASP A 204 18.58 -1.92 12.78
C ASP A 204 17.21 -1.57 12.16
N GLU A 205 16.86 -2.20 11.04
CA GLU A 205 15.61 -1.90 10.33
C GLU A 205 15.09 -3.03 9.45
N TRP A 206 13.80 -2.92 9.11
CA TRP A 206 13.15 -3.71 8.07
C TRP A 206 13.33 -3.07 6.70
N LEU A 207 13.90 -3.84 5.80
CA LEU A 207 14.02 -3.51 4.39
C LEU A 207 13.05 -4.37 3.57
N TRP A 208 12.55 -3.85 2.46
CA TRP A 208 11.69 -4.58 1.55
C TRP A 208 12.05 -4.34 0.09
N GLY A 209 11.67 -5.27 -0.77
CA GLY A 209 11.85 -5.15 -2.21
C GLY A 209 11.14 -6.25 -2.99
N ILE A 210 11.15 -6.12 -4.31
CA ILE A 210 10.64 -7.14 -5.22
C ILE A 210 11.83 -7.83 -5.86
N TRP A 211 11.93 -9.14 -5.67
CA TRP A 211 12.86 -9.96 -6.42
C TRP A 211 12.19 -10.43 -7.71
N ASN A 212 12.91 -10.28 -8.82
CA ASN A 212 12.50 -10.74 -10.15
C ASN A 212 13.45 -11.85 -10.60
N ASN A 213 12.91 -12.95 -11.11
CA ASN A 213 13.69 -14.07 -11.58
C ASN A 213 14.56 -13.66 -12.80
N PRO A 214 15.90 -13.69 -12.68
CA PRO A 214 16.78 -13.29 -13.77
C PRO A 214 16.69 -14.21 -15.00
N GLY A 215 16.14 -15.42 -14.86
CA GLY A 215 15.91 -16.35 -15.96
C GLY A 215 14.66 -16.05 -16.81
N LEU A 216 13.82 -15.09 -16.43
CA LEU A 216 12.60 -14.73 -17.16
C LEU A 216 12.79 -13.36 -17.84
N GLN A 217 12.84 -13.36 -19.17
CA GLN A 217 13.17 -12.21 -20.03
C GLN A 217 12.09 -11.10 -20.08
N HIS A 218 11.00 -11.22 -19.33
CA HIS A 218 9.86 -10.29 -19.44
C HIS A 218 10.08 -8.94 -18.73
N TYR A 219 11.12 -8.81 -17.90
CA TYR A 219 11.42 -7.57 -17.20
C TYR A 219 12.68 -6.91 -17.79
N ALA A 220 12.48 -5.79 -18.50
CA ALA A 220 13.53 -4.90 -18.95
C ALA A 220 14.09 -4.12 -17.76
N GLY A 221 14.91 -4.76 -16.94
CA GLY A 221 15.58 -4.16 -15.81
C GLY A 221 16.48 -5.21 -15.16
N ASN A 222 17.77 -4.90 -15.01
CA ASN A 222 18.79 -5.79 -14.46
C ASN A 222 18.23 -6.59 -13.27
N GLY A 223 18.05 -7.90 -13.45
CA GLY A 223 17.55 -8.81 -12.42
C GLY A 223 18.34 -8.67 -11.13
N SER A 224 17.81 -7.87 -10.20
CA SER A 224 18.42 -7.61 -8.91
C SER A 224 17.34 -7.18 -7.94
N LEU A 225 17.41 -7.71 -6.73
CA LEU A 225 16.61 -7.25 -5.61
C LEU A 225 17.21 -5.92 -5.13
N VAL A 226 16.47 -4.84 -5.29
CA VAL A 226 16.77 -3.57 -4.63
C VAL A 226 15.93 -3.50 -3.36
N LEU A 227 16.62 -3.32 -2.24
CA LEU A 227 16.00 -3.23 -0.92
C LEU A 227 15.87 -1.76 -0.52
N SER A 228 14.65 -1.37 -0.17
CA SER A 228 14.29 -0.05 0.33
C SER A 228 13.83 -0.15 1.78
N SER A 229 14.03 0.91 2.56
CA SER A 229 13.53 0.97 3.93
C SER A 229 12.00 0.94 3.96
N VAL A 230 11.42 0.03 4.75
CA VAL A 230 9.97 -0.02 4.98
C VAL A 230 9.51 1.25 5.69
N ALA A 231 10.33 1.75 6.61
CA ALA A 231 10.00 2.93 7.40
C ALA A 231 10.10 4.23 6.61
N ASP A 232 11.02 4.32 5.66
CA ASP A 232 11.19 5.53 4.87
C ASP A 232 10.09 5.63 3.80
N PHE A 233 9.57 4.49 3.31
CA PHE A 233 8.45 4.48 2.39
C PHE A 233 7.08 4.58 3.12
N HIS A 234 6.81 3.73 4.13
CA HIS A 234 5.48 3.65 4.75
C HIS A 234 5.33 4.47 6.04
N GLY A 235 6.38 5.16 6.50
CA GLY A 235 6.33 5.87 7.77
C GLY A 235 6.15 4.94 8.98
N SER A 236 6.62 3.69 8.89
CA SER A 236 6.62 2.76 10.04
C SER A 236 7.66 3.15 11.09
N ARG A 237 7.49 2.66 12.32
CA ARG A 237 8.48 2.80 13.39
C ARG A 237 9.84 2.19 12.98
N VAL A 238 10.92 2.77 13.50
CA VAL A 238 12.29 2.27 13.37
C VAL A 238 12.87 1.97 14.74
N SER A 239 13.93 1.18 14.79
CA SER A 239 14.68 0.96 16.04
C SER A 239 15.19 2.28 16.62
N MET A 240 15.45 2.32 17.92
CA MET A 240 16.10 3.47 18.56
C MET A 240 17.43 3.83 17.90
N ALA A 241 18.21 2.83 17.46
CA ALA A 241 19.49 3.04 16.79
C ALA A 241 19.32 3.76 15.45
N LYS A 242 18.43 3.28 14.57
CA LYS A 242 18.13 3.96 13.30
C LYS A 242 17.48 5.33 13.52
N ARG A 243 16.62 5.47 14.54
CA ARG A 243 16.04 6.78 14.86
C ARG A 243 17.12 7.80 15.20
N ALA A 244 18.11 7.43 16.01
CA ALA A 244 19.19 8.34 16.41
C ALA A 244 20.05 8.85 15.24
N THR A 245 20.00 8.20 14.08
CA THR A 245 20.69 8.64 12.86
C THR A 245 19.82 9.45 11.91
N ARG A 246 18.50 9.58 12.18
CA ARG A 246 17.60 10.33 11.30
C ARG A 246 17.81 11.84 11.45
N PRO A 247 17.79 12.59 10.35
CA PRO A 247 17.76 14.05 10.39
C PRO A 247 16.54 14.56 11.16
N GLY A 248 16.74 15.61 11.94
CA GLY A 248 15.71 16.19 12.79
C GLY A 248 14.84 17.19 12.04
N LEU A 249 13.73 17.60 12.67
CA LEU A 249 12.88 18.67 12.15
C LEU A 249 13.65 19.97 11.90
N ASP A 250 14.63 20.29 12.75
CA ASP A 250 15.46 21.49 12.61
C ASP A 250 16.26 21.52 11.31
N ASP A 251 16.68 20.36 10.78
CA ASP A 251 17.39 20.25 9.50
C ASP A 251 16.50 20.66 8.32
N ALA A 252 15.21 20.35 8.40
CA ALA A 252 14.21 20.78 7.42
C ALA A 252 13.82 22.25 7.64
N LYS A 253 13.70 22.72 8.88
CA LYS A 253 13.37 24.13 9.19
C LYS A 253 14.45 25.09 8.74
N GLY A 254 15.72 24.70 8.87
CA GLY A 254 16.86 25.51 8.45
C GLY A 254 16.96 25.72 6.94
N ARG A 255 16.23 24.94 6.13
CA ARG A 255 16.30 24.94 4.66
C ARG A 255 14.98 25.24 3.95
N GLN A 256 13.92 25.59 4.69
CA GLN A 256 12.62 25.91 4.10
C GLN A 256 12.71 27.11 3.16
N THR A 257 11.93 27.08 2.08
CA THR A 257 11.94 28.16 1.08
C THR A 257 11.35 29.45 1.65
N ILE A 258 10.24 29.32 2.36
CA ILE A 258 9.60 30.37 3.15
C ILE A 258 9.03 29.74 4.43
N VAL A 259 8.88 30.55 5.48
CA VAL A 259 8.18 30.12 6.70
C VAL A 259 6.69 29.99 6.42
N GLY A 260 6.07 28.90 6.86
CA GLY A 260 4.64 28.66 6.67
C GLY A 260 3.78 29.62 7.47
N ASP A 261 2.74 30.17 6.82
CA ASP A 261 1.71 30.98 7.48
C ASP A 261 0.60 30.06 8.00
N GLY A 262 0.53 29.88 9.32
CA GLY A 262 -0.50 29.05 9.95
C GLY A 262 -1.92 29.45 9.56
N ALA A 263 -2.22 30.74 9.41
CA ALA A 263 -3.54 31.23 9.02
C ALA A 263 -3.88 30.86 7.56
N ALA A 264 -2.87 30.76 6.69
CA ALA A 264 -3.05 30.29 5.31
C ALA A 264 -3.40 28.80 5.27
N LEU A 265 -2.69 27.97 6.05
CA LEU A 265 -3.00 26.54 6.16
C LEU A 265 -4.38 26.29 6.79
N GLU A 266 -4.71 26.98 7.88
CA GLU A 266 -6.04 26.89 8.51
C GLU A 266 -7.18 27.24 7.55
N ARG A 267 -7.00 28.30 6.76
CA ARG A 267 -7.97 28.69 5.73
C ARG A 267 -8.14 27.60 4.68
N ALA A 268 -7.05 27.02 4.19
CA ALA A 268 -7.08 25.93 3.22
C ALA A 268 -7.80 24.69 3.77
N LEU A 269 -7.51 24.32 5.02
CA LEU A 269 -8.15 23.19 5.72
C LEU A 269 -9.65 23.42 5.94
N ALA A 270 -10.06 24.64 6.31
CA ALA A 270 -11.47 25.00 6.47
C ALA A 270 -12.23 24.93 5.15
N LEU A 271 -11.66 25.47 4.06
CA LEU A 271 -12.23 25.41 2.72
C LEU A 271 -12.35 23.96 2.21
N ALA A 272 -11.36 23.12 2.46
CA ALA A 272 -11.40 21.71 2.12
C ALA A 272 -12.52 20.97 2.88
N LYS A 273 -12.67 21.25 4.17
CA LYS A 273 -13.72 20.65 5.00
C LYS A 273 -15.12 21.04 4.51
N MET A 274 -15.31 22.27 4.04
CA MET A 274 -16.58 22.75 3.48
C MET A 274 -16.90 22.13 2.13
N ALA A 275 -15.89 21.88 1.29
CA ALA A 275 -16.06 21.30 -0.05
C ALA A 275 -16.29 19.78 -0.05
N ARG A 276 -16.19 19.11 1.11
CA ARG A 276 -16.23 17.65 1.24
C ARG A 276 -17.52 16.98 0.75
N SER A 277 -18.61 17.73 0.53
CA SER A 277 -19.84 17.23 -0.09
C SER A 277 -19.73 17.00 -1.60
N ASP A 278 -18.79 17.66 -2.26
CA ASP A 278 -18.58 17.63 -3.72
C ASP A 278 -17.15 17.12 -4.00
N GLU A 279 -16.96 15.81 -4.03
CA GLU A 279 -15.65 15.23 -4.36
C GLU A 279 -15.28 15.66 -5.79
N PRO A 280 -14.12 16.34 -6.00
CA PRO A 280 -13.73 16.82 -7.32
C PRO A 280 -13.64 15.68 -8.31
N LYS A 281 -14.06 15.93 -9.56
CA LYS A 281 -13.80 14.97 -10.62
C LYS A 281 -12.33 15.01 -11.00
N PHE A 282 -11.86 13.92 -11.61
CA PHE A 282 -10.56 13.91 -12.26
C PHE A 282 -10.42 15.09 -13.24
N GLY A 283 -9.31 15.81 -13.17
CA GLY A 283 -9.05 17.04 -13.92
C GLY A 283 -9.47 18.33 -13.20
N GLU A 284 -10.19 18.24 -12.07
CA GLU A 284 -10.72 19.40 -11.34
C GLU A 284 -10.04 19.64 -9.98
N TYR A 285 -9.07 18.81 -9.59
CA TYR A 285 -8.48 18.88 -8.24
C TYR A 285 -7.69 20.17 -7.98
N GLU A 286 -7.03 20.75 -8.99
CA GLU A 286 -6.40 22.09 -8.88
C GLU A 286 -7.43 23.21 -8.68
N SER A 287 -8.69 22.96 -9.02
CA SER A 287 -9.79 23.88 -8.77
C SER A 287 -10.43 23.74 -7.40
N HIS A 288 -10.05 22.72 -6.62
CA HIS A 288 -10.55 22.51 -5.28
C HIS A 288 -10.25 23.75 -4.39
N PRO A 289 -11.24 24.31 -3.66
CA PRO A 289 -11.08 25.58 -2.94
C PRO A 289 -9.91 25.59 -1.94
N GLY A 290 -9.69 24.49 -1.21
CA GLY A 290 -8.56 24.37 -0.30
C GLY A 290 -7.20 24.33 -1.03
N VAL A 291 -7.14 23.67 -2.19
CA VAL A 291 -5.92 23.58 -3.00
C VAL A 291 -5.56 24.95 -3.55
N LYS A 292 -6.53 25.63 -4.19
CA LYS A 292 -6.37 27.00 -4.68
C LYS A 292 -5.91 27.96 -3.60
N ALA A 293 -6.50 27.88 -2.41
CA ALA A 293 -6.18 28.81 -1.33
C ALA A 293 -4.71 28.71 -0.88
N LEU A 294 -4.18 27.49 -0.69
CA LEU A 294 -2.80 27.32 -0.24
C LEU A 294 -1.79 27.60 -1.37
N CYS A 295 -2.09 27.19 -2.62
CA CYS A 295 -1.27 27.54 -3.78
C CYS A 295 -1.22 29.06 -4.01
N ALA A 296 -2.35 29.76 -3.85
CA ALA A 296 -2.40 31.22 -3.98
C ALA A 296 -1.55 31.93 -2.92
N TRP A 297 -1.58 31.45 -1.68
CA TRP A 297 -0.69 31.95 -0.63
C TRP A 297 0.79 31.74 -0.99
N TRP A 298 1.16 30.53 -1.41
CA TRP A 298 2.52 30.21 -1.84
C TRP A 298 2.97 31.13 -2.99
N ASN A 299 2.16 31.24 -4.04
CA ASN A 299 2.48 32.05 -5.22
C ASN A 299 2.58 33.55 -4.91
N ALA A 300 1.98 34.02 -3.82
CA ALA A 300 2.14 35.40 -3.36
C ALA A 300 3.43 35.61 -2.53
N ALA A 301 3.86 34.59 -1.77
CA ALA A 301 4.94 34.72 -0.78
C ALA A 301 6.30 34.20 -1.27
N ALA A 302 6.33 33.18 -2.13
CA ALA A 302 7.54 32.51 -2.57
C ALA A 302 8.45 33.43 -3.42
N PRO A 303 9.75 33.11 -3.57
CA PRO A 303 10.65 33.78 -4.52
C PRO A 303 10.11 33.71 -5.96
N ASP A 304 10.41 34.72 -6.78
CA ASP A 304 9.83 34.90 -8.12
C ASP A 304 9.91 33.65 -9.01
N ASN A 305 11.03 32.93 -8.98
CA ASN A 305 11.24 31.70 -9.77
C ASN A 305 10.48 30.47 -9.24
N MET A 306 9.70 30.61 -8.16
CA MET A 306 8.94 29.53 -7.52
C MET A 306 7.45 29.83 -7.38
N ARG A 307 6.96 30.97 -7.93
CA ARG A 307 5.57 31.43 -7.81
C ARG A 307 4.59 30.76 -8.79
N THR A 308 4.90 29.54 -9.22
CA THR A 308 4.06 28.78 -10.13
C THR A 308 3.73 27.44 -9.49
N ALA A 309 2.96 27.45 -8.41
CA ALA A 309 2.40 26.26 -7.79
C ALA A 309 0.93 26.07 -8.21
N GLY A 310 0.61 24.88 -8.73
CA GLY A 310 -0.74 24.41 -9.02
C GLY A 310 -1.22 23.37 -8.02
N CYS A 311 -0.31 22.64 -7.39
CA CYS A 311 -0.61 21.64 -6.37
C CYS A 311 0.52 21.53 -5.32
N PHE A 312 0.28 20.73 -4.28
CA PHE A 312 1.23 20.49 -3.19
C PHE A 312 1.04 19.11 -2.54
N ARG A 313 2.03 18.67 -1.76
CA ARG A 313 1.94 17.51 -0.87
C ARG A 313 2.03 17.95 0.57
N LEU A 314 1.14 17.42 1.40
CA LEU A 314 1.11 17.74 2.82
C LEU A 314 1.67 16.56 3.61
N TYR A 315 2.53 16.89 4.57
CA TYR A 315 3.06 15.91 5.49
C TYR A 315 3.00 16.43 6.93
N ALA A 316 2.71 15.57 7.89
CA ALA A 316 2.79 15.89 9.31
C ALA A 316 4.04 15.28 9.93
N TRP A 317 4.77 16.07 10.71
CA TRP A 317 5.93 15.59 11.45
C TRP A 317 5.50 14.64 12.58
N ASP A 318 6.16 13.49 12.66
CA ASP A 318 6.02 12.54 13.78
C ASP A 318 7.34 12.53 14.57
N ASP A 319 7.34 13.14 15.76
CA ASP A 319 8.51 13.20 16.65
C ASP A 319 8.99 11.82 17.11
N ALA A 320 8.07 10.87 17.31
CA ALA A 320 8.42 9.54 17.79
C ALA A 320 9.18 8.75 16.72
N LYS A 321 8.85 8.99 15.45
CA LYS A 321 9.46 8.33 14.29
C LYS A 321 10.56 9.17 13.62
N GLN A 322 10.63 10.47 13.89
CA GLN A 322 11.48 11.44 13.18
C GLN A 322 11.32 11.37 11.66
N ILE A 323 10.08 11.45 11.19
CA ILE A 323 9.74 11.42 9.77
C ILE A 323 8.48 12.25 9.52
N PHE A 324 8.33 12.76 8.30
CA PHE A 324 7.11 13.39 7.81
C PHE A 324 6.17 12.32 7.26
N LEU A 325 5.02 12.13 7.90
CA LEU A 325 3.94 11.23 7.47
C LEU A 325 3.10 11.91 6.39
N ALA A 326 2.87 11.24 5.27
CA ALA A 326 2.10 11.80 4.16
C ALA A 326 0.61 11.95 4.49
N GLY A 327 0.01 12.99 3.95
CA GLY A 327 -1.42 13.27 4.04
C GLY A 327 -2.28 12.24 3.31
N ASP A 328 -1.81 11.70 2.19
CA ASP A 328 -2.47 10.60 1.48
C ASP A 328 -1.72 9.27 1.69
N PRO A 329 -2.41 8.16 1.98
CA PRO A 329 -1.77 6.87 2.26
C PRO A 329 -1.15 6.19 1.03
N GLU A 330 -1.44 6.64 -0.20
CA GLU A 330 -0.76 6.15 -1.41
C GLU A 330 0.63 6.79 -1.57
N GLU A 331 0.94 7.86 -0.83
CA GLU A 331 2.22 8.55 -0.88
C GLU A 331 3.25 8.01 0.12
N PRO A 332 4.55 8.04 -0.23
CA PRO A 332 5.60 7.68 0.70
C PRO A 332 5.75 8.73 1.81
N ALA A 333 6.14 8.27 2.99
CA ALA A 333 6.66 9.16 4.03
C ALA A 333 7.96 9.84 3.56
N MET A 334 8.35 10.93 4.23
CA MET A 334 9.47 11.76 3.79
C MET A 334 10.43 12.05 4.95
N GLN A 335 11.73 11.80 4.75
CA GLN A 335 12.74 12.20 5.72
C GLN A 335 12.98 13.72 5.66
N ALA A 336 13.42 14.31 6.77
CA ALA A 336 13.59 15.76 6.86
C ALA A 336 14.63 16.31 5.89
N ASP A 337 15.70 15.56 5.62
CA ASP A 337 16.70 15.90 4.61
C ASP A 337 16.18 15.78 3.18
N VAL A 338 15.41 14.73 2.87
CA VAL A 338 14.78 14.52 1.55
C VAL A 338 13.82 15.66 1.23
N LEU A 339 12.98 16.08 2.19
CA LEU A 339 12.11 17.26 2.03
C LEU A 339 12.95 18.51 1.72
N ALA A 340 14.00 18.71 2.50
CA ALA A 340 14.86 19.89 2.38
C ALA A 340 15.61 19.95 1.05
N ASP A 341 16.07 18.82 0.54
CA ASP A 341 16.78 18.72 -0.73
C ASP A 341 15.84 18.91 -1.93
N GLY A 342 14.57 18.54 -1.80
CA GLY A 342 13.56 18.70 -2.85
C GLY A 342 13.19 20.16 -3.14
N GLY A 343 13.41 21.08 -2.19
CA GLY A 343 13.11 22.51 -2.35
C GLY A 343 11.62 22.82 -2.52
N ALA A 344 11.31 24.11 -2.74
CA ALA A 344 9.95 24.61 -2.95
C ALA A 344 8.93 24.15 -1.87
N TYR A 345 9.29 24.30 -0.60
CA TYR A 345 8.45 23.88 0.53
C TYR A 345 8.38 24.92 1.65
N ALA A 346 7.37 24.79 2.49
CA ALA A 346 7.18 25.57 3.71
C ALA A 346 6.80 24.66 4.89
N ILE A 347 7.22 25.03 6.10
CA ILE A 347 6.82 24.36 7.35
C ILE A 347 5.92 25.30 8.16
N PHE A 348 4.77 24.78 8.57
CA PHE A 348 3.73 25.46 9.33
C PHE A 348 3.76 24.97 10.77
N GLU A 349 3.98 25.89 11.69
CA GLU A 349 4.02 25.63 13.13
C GLU A 349 3.01 26.52 13.85
N ARG A 350 2.31 25.95 14.83
CA ARG A 350 1.46 26.67 15.78
C ARG A 350 1.49 25.93 17.10
N GLU A 351 1.58 26.66 18.20
CA GLU A 351 1.61 26.07 19.54
C GLU A 351 0.40 25.14 19.77
N GLY A 352 0.67 23.93 20.28
CA GLY A 352 -0.37 22.91 20.51
C GLY A 352 -0.92 22.22 19.26
N CYS A 353 -0.41 22.54 18.06
CA CYS A 353 -0.81 21.91 16.81
C CYS A 353 0.31 21.00 16.26
N PRO A 354 -0.03 20.00 15.42
CA PRO A 354 0.98 19.24 14.68
C PRO A 354 1.83 20.17 13.81
N THR A 355 3.11 19.83 13.59
CA THR A 355 3.93 20.53 12.60
C THR A 355 3.65 19.96 11.22
N ILE A 356 3.30 20.83 10.25
CA ILE A 356 2.94 20.42 8.90
C ILE A 356 3.96 20.95 7.91
N ALA A 357 4.43 20.13 6.97
CA ALA A 357 5.18 20.57 5.80
C ALA A 357 4.29 20.54 4.56
N ALA A 358 4.43 21.53 3.69
CA ALA A 358 3.85 21.52 2.35
C ALA A 358 4.96 21.66 1.31
N GLN A 359 5.09 20.71 0.39
CA GLN A 359 5.97 20.77 -0.77
C GLN A 359 5.15 21.10 -2.02
N PHE A 360 5.55 22.11 -2.79
CA PHE A 360 4.77 22.69 -3.86
C PHE A 360 5.27 22.29 -5.26
N TYR A 361 4.34 22.09 -6.18
CA TYR A 361 4.56 21.60 -7.54
C TYR A 361 3.79 22.44 -8.55
N ARG A 362 4.26 22.49 -9.80
CA ARG A 362 3.68 23.42 -10.80
C ARG A 362 2.27 23.08 -11.25
N GLY A 363 1.87 21.83 -11.11
CA GLY A 363 0.55 21.36 -11.55
C GLY A 363 0.55 20.85 -12.99
N ARG A 364 -0.64 20.43 -13.41
CA ARG A 364 -0.89 19.60 -14.59
C ARG A 364 -0.42 20.20 -15.90
N GLU A 365 -0.58 21.51 -16.08
CA GLU A 365 -0.21 22.19 -17.33
C GLU A 365 1.30 22.17 -17.63
N TYR A 366 2.13 21.86 -16.63
CA TYR A 366 3.59 21.81 -16.75
C TYR A 366 4.16 20.40 -16.86
N ASN A 367 3.33 19.36 -16.69
CA ASN A 367 3.78 17.99 -16.79
C ASN A 367 4.25 17.70 -18.22
N GLN A 368 5.35 16.95 -18.36
CA GLN A 368 5.93 16.63 -19.67
C GLN A 368 5.98 15.12 -19.87
N GLU A 369 5.46 14.64 -20.99
CA GLU A 369 5.56 13.22 -21.34
C GLU A 369 6.99 12.86 -21.74
N GLN A 370 7.52 11.80 -21.14
CA GLN A 370 8.84 11.29 -21.45
C GLN A 370 8.88 9.77 -21.27
N SER A 371 9.41 9.05 -22.27
CA SER A 371 9.78 7.62 -22.15
C SER A 371 8.67 6.67 -21.61
N GLY A 372 7.40 6.89 -21.95
CA GLY A 372 6.30 6.05 -21.48
C GLY A 372 5.76 6.40 -20.09
N GLY A 373 6.15 7.57 -19.56
CA GLY A 373 5.63 8.20 -18.36
C GLY A 373 5.53 9.72 -18.50
N SER A 374 5.34 10.40 -17.39
CA SER A 374 5.22 11.86 -17.28
C SER A 374 6.05 12.40 -16.13
N ILE A 375 6.84 13.42 -16.41
CA ILE A 375 7.64 14.12 -15.42
C ILE A 375 6.80 15.21 -14.76
N VAL A 376 6.80 15.20 -13.42
CA VAL A 376 6.24 16.24 -12.55
C VAL A 376 7.35 17.20 -12.14
N PHE A 377 7.05 18.50 -12.10
CA PHE A 377 8.00 19.55 -11.74
C PHE A 377 7.64 20.19 -10.40
N SER A 378 8.65 20.40 -9.55
CA SER A 378 8.52 21.23 -8.35
C SER A 378 8.16 22.67 -8.73
N ALA A 379 7.64 23.46 -7.79
CA ALA A 379 7.25 24.84 -8.08
C ALA A 379 8.42 25.71 -8.56
N SER A 380 9.67 25.31 -8.28
CA SER A 380 10.89 25.94 -8.80
C SER A 380 11.25 25.55 -10.24
N GLY A 381 10.49 24.65 -10.88
CA GLY A 381 10.74 24.16 -12.23
C GLY A 381 11.78 23.05 -12.34
N ILE A 382 12.20 22.45 -11.22
CA ILE A 382 13.11 21.30 -11.20
C ILE A 382 12.29 20.02 -11.34
N GLU A 383 12.79 19.05 -12.11
CA GLU A 383 12.19 17.72 -12.21
C GLU A 383 12.11 17.09 -10.82
N ALA A 384 10.91 16.70 -10.40
CA ALA A 384 10.70 16.12 -9.09
C ALA A 384 10.66 14.59 -9.15
N TYR A 385 9.80 14.04 -10.02
CA TYR A 385 9.64 12.60 -10.19
C TYR A 385 8.94 12.25 -11.50
N ASP A 386 9.10 10.99 -11.92
CA ASP A 386 8.46 10.38 -13.09
C ASP A 386 7.30 9.50 -12.63
N VAL A 387 6.16 9.64 -13.28
CA VAL A 387 4.98 8.81 -13.10
C VAL A 387 4.78 7.98 -14.35
N GLY A 388 4.62 6.67 -14.22
CA GLY A 388 4.42 5.73 -15.35
C GLY A 388 3.04 5.84 -16.03
N LEU A 389 2.51 7.05 -16.19
CA LEU A 389 1.24 7.40 -16.83
C LEU A 389 1.47 8.54 -17.82
N ASN A 390 0.59 8.65 -18.82
CA ASN A 390 0.59 9.78 -19.75
C ASN A 390 0.10 11.05 -19.04
N ALA A 391 0.48 12.23 -19.55
CA ALA A 391 0.22 13.49 -18.86
C ALA A 391 -1.29 13.79 -18.80
N ALA A 392 -2.04 13.32 -19.80
CA ALA A 392 -3.50 13.44 -19.83
C ALA A 392 -4.21 12.66 -18.72
N ASP A 393 -3.60 11.57 -18.25
CA ASP A 393 -4.15 10.64 -17.27
C ASP A 393 -3.67 10.95 -15.83
N MET A 394 -2.87 12.01 -15.66
CA MET A 394 -2.32 12.42 -14.38
C MET A 394 -3.00 13.66 -13.81
N ASP A 395 -3.39 13.59 -12.54
CA ASP A 395 -3.89 14.73 -11.78
C ASP A 395 -3.34 14.71 -10.36
N GLU A 396 -2.11 15.19 -10.23
CA GLU A 396 -1.37 15.19 -8.97
C GLU A 396 -2.04 16.04 -7.89
N ALA A 397 -2.92 17.00 -8.24
CA ALA A 397 -3.65 17.77 -7.25
C ALA A 397 -4.65 16.92 -6.44
N TYR A 398 -4.94 15.69 -6.91
CA TYR A 398 -5.64 14.66 -6.13
C TYR A 398 -5.06 14.55 -4.72
N TYR A 399 -3.75 14.31 -4.60
CA TYR A 399 -3.08 14.13 -3.33
C TYR A 399 -3.09 15.39 -2.46
N SER A 400 -3.11 16.59 -3.07
CA SER A 400 -3.32 17.85 -2.34
C SER A 400 -4.70 17.89 -1.67
N ALA A 401 -5.75 17.55 -2.40
CA ALA A 401 -7.12 17.53 -1.89
C ALA A 401 -7.32 16.46 -0.82
N ARG A 402 -6.73 15.27 -1.03
CA ARG A 402 -6.73 14.17 -0.06
C ARG A 402 -5.95 14.50 1.21
N GLY A 403 -4.74 15.03 1.07
CA GLY A 403 -3.89 15.44 2.18
C GLY A 403 -4.52 16.54 3.04
N LEU A 404 -5.23 17.50 2.42
CA LEU A 404 -6.01 18.48 3.15
C LEU A 404 -7.13 17.85 3.99
N CYS A 405 -7.64 16.67 3.63
CA CYS A 405 -8.69 15.96 4.38
C CYS A 405 -8.14 14.95 5.39
N ALA A 406 -6.82 14.74 5.44
CA ALA A 406 -6.19 13.75 6.29
C ALA A 406 -6.38 14.11 7.77
N PRO A 407 -6.78 13.16 8.65
CA PRO A 407 -7.05 13.47 10.06
C PRO A 407 -5.87 14.12 10.80
N HIS A 408 -4.65 13.64 10.56
CA HIS A 408 -3.44 14.14 11.20
C HIS A 408 -3.02 15.53 10.70
N VAL A 409 -3.41 15.92 9.48
CA VAL A 409 -3.24 17.29 8.96
C VAL A 409 -4.36 18.21 9.45
N GLN A 410 -5.61 17.74 9.43
CA GLN A 410 -6.77 18.47 9.94
C GLN A 410 -6.67 18.81 11.43
N ALA A 411 -5.91 18.03 12.20
CA ALA A 411 -5.57 18.35 13.59
C ALA A 411 -4.86 19.71 13.73
N PHE A 412 -4.20 20.23 12.68
CA PHE A 412 -3.67 21.60 12.65
C PHE A 412 -4.76 22.66 12.83
N ALA A 413 -5.95 22.44 12.26
CA ALA A 413 -7.11 23.35 12.37
C ALA A 413 -8.02 23.03 13.56
N GLY A 414 -7.78 21.93 14.28
CA GLY A 414 -8.52 21.55 15.48
C GLY A 414 -8.12 22.43 16.66
N ASN A 415 -9.11 23.00 17.36
CA ASN A 415 -8.86 23.80 18.56
C ASN A 415 -8.02 23.03 19.59
N GLY A 416 -7.00 23.71 20.12
CA GLY A 416 -6.46 23.40 21.43
C GLY A 416 -7.59 23.39 22.46
N ALA A 417 -7.94 22.20 22.93
CA ALA A 417 -8.66 21.95 24.16
C ALA A 417 -8.23 20.56 24.63
N GLN A 418 -7.18 20.53 25.46
CA GLN A 418 -7.11 19.53 26.53
C GLN A 418 -8.16 19.86 27.59
#